data_AF-A0A845WIF1-F1
#
_entry.id   AF-A0A845WIF1-F1
#
_cell.length_a   1.000
_cell.length_b   1.000
_cell.length_c   1.000
_cell.angle_alpha   90.00
_cell.angle_beta   90.00
_cell.angle_gamma   90.00
#
_symmetry.space_group_name_H-M   'P 1'
#
loop_
_entity.id
_entity.type
_entity.pdbx_description
1 polymer ?
#
loop_
_entity_poly.entity_id
_entity_poly.type
_entity_poly.pdbx_seq_one_letter_code
_entity_poly.pdbx_strand_id
1 'polypeptide(L)'
;MASVFENFQPLAAIATTPTGAQILQPLCQTTGATLWVPNSLSTLEQVAVYKGSLKDHIASLWPNHRALVFCLAAGAVVRLIAPLLTDKSSDPAVVVVDQGGGFVISLCSGHQGGADQLTRLIASQLDSRPILTGAAADLGLPGVDVLGIPFGWYRGEGDWTRVSAVVARGEIVQVIQEAGSTLWQAHLRDGHPFYLGFPEDSATTESESISPKARIWISATHQQFSPESDLPNVQWYPRVLWVGIGCERGTSKQLIEMGIRQTCERYGLSENAIAGIATIDLKADEVGIVQLCQERHWPLRTFPAEVLRSVTVPNPSDVVAAEVGTPSVAEAAALYSAKELKVGGFNLQATNLQPLLVPKQIVKSANQVGAVTVAIAKSPVEYTGRIGKLLLVGIGPGNLDQITPAAKTAISSADAVIGYSLYINLIATLRRPGQIIEALPITQETQRAKRAIELAEWGLTVAVVSSGDCGIYGMAGLVLEELRSRGWDGKTPQVQVFPGITALQAAASRVGAPLMHDFCA
;
A
#
# COMPACT_ATOMS: atom_id res chain seq x y z
N MET A 1 5.13 -19.23 -0.32
CA MET A 1 5.30 -17.91 -0.97
C MET A 1 3.99 -17.15 -0.79
N ALA A 2 4.04 -15.90 -0.34
CA ALA A 2 2.83 -15.08 -0.24
C ALA A 2 2.31 -14.77 -1.65
N SER A 3 1.08 -15.14 -1.93
CA SER A 3 0.46 -14.90 -3.25
C SER A 3 0.18 -13.41 -3.42
N VAL A 4 0.35 -12.88 -4.64
CA VAL A 4 -0.09 -11.52 -5.02
C VAL A 4 -1.60 -11.30 -4.83
N PHE A 5 -2.36 -12.36 -4.53
CA PHE A 5 -3.79 -12.34 -4.22
C PHE A 5 -4.10 -12.26 -2.71
N GLU A 6 -3.09 -12.21 -1.85
CA GLU A 6 -3.24 -12.19 -0.38
C GLU A 6 -4.20 -11.09 0.10
N ASN A 7 -4.16 -9.91 -0.51
CA ASN A 7 -5.02 -8.78 -0.16
C ASN A 7 -6.50 -8.99 -0.49
N PHE A 8 -6.84 -9.99 -1.31
CA PHE A 8 -8.21 -10.31 -1.72
C PHE A 8 -8.81 -11.48 -0.94
N GLN A 9 -8.06 -12.06 0.01
CA GLN A 9 -8.55 -13.15 0.84
C GLN A 9 -9.46 -12.64 1.98
N PRO A 10 -10.54 -13.38 2.32
CA PRO A 10 -11.04 -14.59 1.66
C PRO A 10 -11.62 -14.31 0.27
N LEU A 11 -11.16 -15.08 -0.72
CA LEU A 11 -11.56 -15.00 -2.13
C LEU A 11 -12.39 -16.24 -2.50
N ALA A 12 -13.57 -16.04 -3.07
CA ALA A 12 -14.41 -17.13 -3.58
C ALA A 12 -14.60 -17.01 -5.10
N ALA A 13 -14.56 -18.16 -5.77
CA ALA A 13 -14.86 -18.30 -7.19
C ALA A 13 -16.18 -19.05 -7.35
N ILE A 14 -17.01 -18.67 -8.31
CA ILE A 14 -18.33 -19.23 -8.53
C ILE A 14 -18.49 -19.59 -10.01
N ALA A 15 -18.86 -20.84 -10.29
CA ALA A 15 -19.20 -21.30 -11.62
C ALA A 15 -20.44 -22.20 -11.60
N THR A 16 -21.32 -22.03 -12.60
CA THR A 16 -22.56 -22.82 -12.73
C THR A 16 -22.54 -23.79 -13.91
N THR A 17 -21.45 -23.82 -14.69
CA THR A 17 -21.27 -24.71 -15.85
C THR A 17 -19.93 -25.43 -15.77
N PRO A 18 -19.79 -26.62 -16.39
CA PRO A 18 -18.50 -27.32 -16.45
C PRO A 18 -17.39 -26.46 -17.05
N THR A 19 -17.67 -25.78 -18.16
CA THR A 19 -16.72 -24.88 -18.84
C THR A 19 -16.25 -23.76 -17.92
N GLY A 20 -17.19 -23.10 -17.22
CA GLY A 20 -16.81 -22.02 -16.30
C GLY A 20 -16.00 -22.51 -15.11
N ALA A 21 -16.28 -23.71 -14.59
CA ALA A 21 -15.49 -24.31 -13.54
C ALA A 21 -14.06 -24.62 -14.01
N GLN A 22 -13.90 -25.17 -15.21
CA GLN A 22 -12.59 -25.43 -15.82
C GLN A 22 -11.76 -24.15 -16.02
N ILE A 23 -12.39 -23.03 -16.39
CA ILE A 23 -11.71 -21.73 -16.55
C ILE A 23 -11.21 -21.21 -15.19
N LEU A 24 -12.02 -21.32 -14.14
CA LEU A 24 -11.65 -20.78 -12.82
C LEU A 24 -10.75 -21.72 -12.01
N GLN A 25 -10.67 -23.01 -12.34
CA GLN A 25 -9.90 -23.97 -11.56
C GLN A 25 -8.39 -23.64 -11.46
N PRO A 26 -7.67 -23.28 -12.55
CA PRO A 26 -6.28 -22.84 -12.46
C PRO A 26 -6.08 -21.59 -11.59
N LEU A 27 -7.03 -20.65 -11.65
CA LEU A 27 -7.06 -19.45 -10.81
C LEU A 27 -7.19 -19.86 -9.33
N CYS A 28 -8.12 -20.75 -8.98
CA CYS A 28 -8.31 -21.22 -7.62
C CYS A 28 -7.08 -21.94 -7.06
N GLN A 29 -6.42 -22.77 -7.86
CA GLN A 29 -5.17 -23.45 -7.47
C GLN A 29 -4.04 -22.46 -7.15
N THR A 30 -3.93 -21.39 -7.93
CA THR A 30 -2.86 -20.39 -7.77
C THR A 30 -3.15 -19.38 -6.65
N THR A 31 -4.42 -19.06 -6.44
CA THR A 31 -4.85 -18.03 -5.48
C THR A 31 -5.20 -18.60 -4.10
N GLY A 32 -5.54 -19.89 -4.01
CA GLY A 32 -6.12 -20.50 -2.82
C GLY A 32 -7.62 -20.23 -2.66
N ALA A 33 -8.28 -19.69 -3.68
CA ALA A 33 -9.72 -19.43 -3.65
C ALA A 33 -10.54 -20.72 -3.68
N THR A 34 -11.66 -20.74 -2.96
CA THR A 34 -12.62 -21.85 -3.03
C THR A 34 -13.49 -21.72 -4.28
N LEU A 35 -13.50 -22.75 -5.13
CA LEU A 35 -14.38 -22.82 -6.30
C LEU A 35 -15.73 -23.44 -5.93
N TRP A 36 -16.78 -22.63 -5.89
CA TRP A 36 -18.15 -23.03 -5.59
C TRP A 36 -18.95 -23.39 -6.84
N VAL A 37 -19.58 -24.56 -6.82
CA VAL A 37 -20.37 -25.10 -7.94
C VAL A 37 -21.71 -25.69 -7.47
N PRO A 38 -22.73 -25.80 -8.34
CA PRO A 38 -23.97 -26.51 -8.02
C PRO A 38 -23.74 -28.01 -7.83
N ASN A 39 -24.67 -28.69 -7.15
CA ASN A 39 -24.59 -30.14 -6.90
C ASN A 39 -24.52 -31.00 -8.17
N SER A 40 -25.04 -30.50 -9.30
CA SER A 40 -24.92 -31.15 -10.61
C SER A 40 -23.48 -31.26 -11.12
N LEU A 41 -22.54 -30.47 -10.57
CA LEU A 41 -21.12 -30.47 -10.91
C LEU A 41 -20.24 -31.04 -9.78
N SER A 42 -20.84 -31.78 -8.84
CA SER A 42 -20.14 -32.37 -7.68
C SER A 42 -19.06 -33.40 -8.03
N THR A 43 -19.04 -33.88 -9.27
CA THR A 43 -18.02 -34.82 -9.77
C THR A 43 -16.70 -34.15 -10.16
N LEU A 44 -16.65 -32.81 -10.24
CA LEU A 44 -15.41 -32.09 -10.48
C LEU A 44 -14.49 -32.18 -9.26
N GLU A 45 -13.18 -32.33 -9.50
CA GLU A 45 -12.20 -32.35 -8.43
C GLU A 45 -11.92 -30.93 -7.91
N GLN A 46 -11.56 -30.81 -6.63
CA GLN A 46 -11.15 -29.55 -5.99
C GLN A 46 -12.20 -28.42 -6.04
N VAL A 47 -13.49 -28.78 -6.03
CA VAL A 47 -14.61 -27.85 -5.93
C VAL A 47 -15.36 -28.01 -4.60
N ALA A 48 -16.02 -26.96 -4.15
CA ALA A 48 -16.99 -26.97 -3.07
C ALA A 48 -18.40 -26.87 -3.65
N VAL A 49 -19.35 -27.63 -3.07
CA VAL A 49 -20.74 -27.63 -3.52
C VAL A 49 -21.58 -26.76 -2.59
N TYR A 50 -22.26 -25.75 -3.15
CA TYR A 50 -23.21 -24.96 -2.37
C TYR A 50 -24.57 -25.66 -2.26
N LYS A 51 -25.27 -25.42 -1.15
CA LYS A 51 -26.62 -25.94 -0.90
C LYS A 51 -27.66 -24.86 -1.18
N GLY A 52 -28.82 -25.26 -1.68
CA GLY A 52 -29.93 -24.34 -1.96
C GLY A 52 -29.70 -23.49 -3.21
N SER A 53 -30.27 -22.29 -3.21
CA SER A 53 -30.15 -21.37 -4.36
C SER A 53 -28.80 -20.66 -4.37
N LEU A 54 -28.29 -20.34 -5.56
CA LEU A 54 -27.05 -19.57 -5.70
C LEU A 54 -27.19 -18.18 -5.05
N LYS A 55 -28.39 -17.57 -5.09
CA LYS A 55 -28.68 -16.29 -4.46
C LYS A 55 -28.42 -16.34 -2.95
N ASP A 56 -28.97 -17.34 -2.28
CA ASP A 56 -28.82 -17.48 -0.82
C ASP A 56 -27.38 -17.78 -0.44
N HIS A 57 -26.69 -18.58 -1.26
CA HIS A 57 -25.28 -18.86 -1.04
C HIS A 57 -24.41 -17.60 -1.18
N ILE A 58 -24.60 -16.79 -2.23
CA ILE A 58 -23.86 -15.52 -2.39
C ILE A 58 -24.12 -14.60 -1.20
N ALA A 59 -25.37 -14.49 -0.73
CA ALA A 59 -25.71 -13.71 0.44
C ALA A 59 -24.96 -14.18 1.71
N SER A 60 -24.72 -15.49 1.86
CA SER A 60 -23.93 -16.04 2.96
C SER A 60 -22.43 -15.74 2.86
N LEU A 61 -21.90 -15.64 1.64
CA LEU A 61 -20.48 -15.31 1.40
C LEU A 61 -20.19 -13.82 1.57
N TRP A 62 -21.15 -12.96 1.17
CA TRP A 62 -21.00 -11.51 1.06
C TRP A 62 -20.34 -10.82 2.26
N PRO A 63 -20.78 -11.01 3.52
CA PRO A 63 -20.19 -10.30 4.66
C PRO A 63 -18.80 -10.81 5.07
N ASN A 64 -18.39 -11.98 4.58
CA ASN A 64 -17.19 -12.69 5.06
C ASN A 64 -16.10 -12.81 4.00
N HIS A 65 -16.31 -12.28 2.80
CA HIS A 65 -15.35 -12.36 1.69
C HIS A 65 -14.92 -10.96 1.27
N ARG A 66 -13.65 -10.83 0.91
CA ARG A 66 -13.14 -9.59 0.32
C ARG A 66 -13.41 -9.51 -1.18
N ALA A 67 -13.52 -10.65 -1.85
CA ALA A 67 -13.68 -10.69 -3.28
C ALA A 67 -14.45 -11.94 -3.75
N LEU A 68 -15.22 -11.75 -4.81
CA LEU A 68 -16.01 -12.78 -5.48
C LEU A 68 -15.74 -12.75 -6.99
N VAL A 69 -15.36 -13.88 -7.55
CA VAL A 69 -15.10 -14.06 -8.99
C VAL A 69 -16.16 -14.98 -9.58
N PHE A 70 -16.90 -14.50 -10.58
CA PHE A 70 -17.99 -15.25 -11.20
C PHE A 70 -17.64 -15.63 -12.63
N CYS A 71 -17.76 -16.91 -13.00
CA CYS A 71 -17.82 -17.32 -14.41
C CYS A 71 -19.29 -17.52 -14.83
N LEU A 72 -19.97 -16.39 -14.99
CA LEU A 72 -21.39 -16.28 -15.36
C LEU A 72 -21.57 -15.04 -16.25
N ALA A 73 -22.70 -14.94 -16.95
CA ALA A 73 -23.05 -13.71 -17.67
C ALA A 73 -23.14 -12.52 -16.69
N ALA A 74 -22.53 -11.38 -17.03
CA ALA A 74 -22.49 -10.20 -16.16
C ALA A 74 -23.89 -9.76 -15.69
N GLY A 75 -24.89 -9.77 -16.57
CA GLY A 75 -26.27 -9.42 -16.21
C GLY A 75 -26.91 -10.36 -15.17
N ALA A 76 -26.50 -11.63 -15.13
CA ALA A 76 -26.95 -12.57 -14.09
C ALA A 76 -26.30 -12.22 -12.73
N VAL A 77 -24.99 -11.93 -12.75
CA VAL A 77 -24.26 -11.52 -11.54
C VAL A 77 -24.84 -10.23 -10.96
N VAL A 78 -25.11 -9.21 -11.79
CA VAL A 78 -25.76 -7.96 -11.36
C VAL A 78 -27.07 -8.23 -10.62
N ARG A 79 -27.93 -9.10 -11.15
CA ARG A 79 -29.22 -9.44 -10.50
C ARG A 79 -29.04 -10.18 -9.17
N LEU A 80 -28.00 -11.01 -9.05
CA LEU A 80 -27.71 -11.76 -7.83
C LEU A 80 -27.20 -10.84 -6.72
N ILE A 81 -26.34 -9.88 -7.06
CA ILE A 81 -25.68 -9.01 -6.08
C ILE A 81 -26.48 -7.75 -5.76
N ALA A 82 -27.35 -7.27 -6.65
CA ALA A 82 -28.08 -6.00 -6.47
C ALA A 82 -28.79 -5.85 -5.11
N PRO A 83 -29.42 -6.90 -4.53
CA PRO A 83 -30.03 -6.80 -3.19
C PRO A 83 -29.03 -6.72 -2.03
N LEU A 84 -27.74 -6.97 -2.27
CA LEU A 84 -26.67 -7.04 -1.27
C LEU A 84 -25.77 -5.80 -1.27
N LEU A 85 -25.83 -4.99 -2.32
CA LEU A 85 -25.02 -3.78 -2.45
C LEU A 85 -25.40 -2.75 -1.39
N THR A 86 -24.40 -2.22 -0.69
CA THR A 86 -24.57 -1.24 0.38
C THR A 86 -23.71 -0.01 0.12
N ASP A 87 -22.39 -0.18 0.12
CA ASP A 87 -21.43 0.89 -0.09
C ASP A 87 -20.20 0.37 -0.83
N LYS A 88 -19.76 1.11 -1.86
CA LYS A 88 -18.63 0.76 -2.73
C LYS A 88 -17.27 0.61 -2.01
N SER A 89 -17.16 1.09 -0.78
CA SER A 89 -15.96 1.01 0.06
C SER A 89 -15.93 -0.22 0.96
N SER A 90 -17.10 -0.79 1.29
CA SER A 90 -17.23 -1.97 2.14
C SER A 90 -17.67 -3.23 1.41
N ASP A 91 -18.39 -3.07 0.29
CA ASP A 91 -18.83 -4.19 -0.53
C ASP A 91 -17.63 -4.93 -1.14
N PRO A 92 -17.66 -6.28 -1.23
CA PRO A 92 -16.57 -7.06 -1.80
C PRO A 92 -16.27 -6.67 -3.25
N ALA A 93 -15.02 -6.85 -3.67
CA ALA A 93 -14.66 -6.79 -5.07
C ALA A 93 -15.43 -7.84 -5.87
N VAL A 94 -16.18 -7.41 -6.89
CA VAL A 94 -16.89 -8.34 -7.78
C VAL A 94 -16.26 -8.31 -9.16
N VAL A 95 -15.77 -9.48 -9.60
CA VAL A 95 -15.16 -9.67 -10.91
C VAL A 95 -15.93 -10.74 -11.68
N VAL A 96 -16.13 -10.52 -12.98
CA VAL A 96 -16.78 -11.49 -13.87
C VAL A 96 -15.80 -11.96 -14.94
N VAL A 97 -15.66 -13.26 -15.09
CA VAL A 97 -14.98 -13.90 -16.22
C VAL A 97 -16.05 -14.43 -17.16
N ASP A 98 -15.98 -14.10 -18.45
CA ASP A 98 -16.95 -14.63 -19.40
C ASP A 98 -16.77 -16.15 -19.62
N GLN A 99 -17.77 -16.80 -20.20
CA GLN A 99 -17.76 -18.26 -20.38
C GLN A 99 -16.66 -18.74 -21.35
N GLY A 100 -16.14 -17.88 -22.23
CA GLY A 100 -15.02 -18.17 -23.10
C GLY A 100 -13.65 -17.89 -22.47
N GLY A 101 -13.60 -17.25 -21.30
CA GLY A 101 -12.35 -16.85 -20.64
C GLY A 101 -11.58 -15.77 -21.39
N GLY A 102 -12.21 -15.05 -22.32
CA GLY A 102 -11.57 -14.00 -23.12
C GLY A 102 -11.57 -12.64 -22.43
N PHE A 103 -12.49 -12.41 -21.50
CA PHE A 103 -12.72 -11.14 -20.82
C PHE A 103 -12.83 -11.33 -19.32
N VAL A 104 -12.16 -10.44 -18.59
CA VAL A 104 -12.29 -10.31 -17.13
C VAL A 104 -12.78 -8.90 -16.85
N ILE A 105 -13.93 -8.78 -16.20
CA ILE A 105 -14.69 -7.54 -16.09
C ILE A 105 -14.76 -7.12 -14.62
N SER A 106 -14.29 -5.91 -14.31
CA SER A 106 -14.51 -5.29 -13.02
C SER A 106 -15.96 -4.83 -12.92
N LEU A 107 -16.76 -5.49 -12.08
CA LEU A 107 -18.21 -5.27 -12.04
C LEU A 107 -18.64 -4.34 -10.90
N CYS A 108 -18.06 -4.49 -9.71
CA CYS A 108 -18.40 -3.69 -8.54
C CYS A 108 -17.21 -3.47 -7.62
N SER A 109 -17.19 -2.34 -6.91
CA SER A 109 -16.13 -1.94 -5.96
C SER A 109 -14.73 -1.84 -6.60
N GLY A 110 -14.65 -1.14 -7.74
CA GLY A 110 -13.45 -1.01 -8.59
C GLY A 110 -12.19 -0.51 -7.87
N HIS A 111 -12.26 0.69 -7.27
CA HIS A 111 -11.09 1.30 -6.63
C HIS A 111 -10.83 0.73 -5.22
N GLN A 112 -11.69 1.06 -4.25
CA GLN A 112 -11.45 0.74 -2.84
C GLN A 112 -11.66 -0.73 -2.50
N GLY A 113 -12.69 -1.37 -3.06
CA GLY A 113 -12.85 -2.82 -2.94
C GLY A 113 -11.80 -3.61 -3.72
N GLY A 114 -11.09 -2.95 -4.64
CA GLY A 114 -9.96 -3.53 -5.38
C GLY A 114 -10.35 -4.37 -6.59
N ALA A 115 -11.60 -4.31 -7.08
CA ALA A 115 -12.03 -5.11 -8.22
C ALA A 115 -11.28 -4.77 -9.52
N ASP A 116 -10.84 -3.52 -9.71
CA ASP A 116 -10.05 -3.14 -10.88
C ASP A 116 -8.66 -3.79 -10.84
N GLN A 117 -8.04 -3.79 -9.66
CA GLN A 117 -6.77 -4.45 -9.43
C GLN A 117 -6.92 -5.96 -9.63
N LEU A 118 -7.90 -6.59 -8.98
CA LEU A 118 -8.17 -8.02 -9.10
C LEU A 118 -8.45 -8.43 -10.54
N THR A 119 -9.21 -7.64 -11.29
CA THR A 119 -9.50 -7.85 -12.71
C THR A 119 -8.22 -7.92 -13.54
N ARG A 120 -7.28 -6.99 -13.34
CA ARG A 120 -5.98 -7.01 -14.04
C ARG A 120 -5.14 -8.24 -13.65
N LEU A 121 -5.13 -8.63 -12.38
CA LEU A 121 -4.38 -9.80 -11.90
C LEU A 121 -4.94 -11.10 -12.51
N ILE A 122 -6.27 -11.28 -12.47
CA ILE A 122 -6.93 -12.45 -13.05
C ILE A 122 -6.74 -12.48 -14.57
N ALA A 123 -6.90 -11.34 -15.25
CA ALA A 123 -6.67 -11.24 -16.69
C ALA A 123 -5.24 -11.66 -17.08
N SER A 124 -4.24 -11.23 -16.30
CA SER A 124 -2.85 -11.63 -16.50
C SER A 124 -2.62 -13.14 -16.32
N GLN A 125 -3.38 -13.80 -15.45
CA GLN A 125 -3.22 -15.24 -15.20
C GLN A 125 -3.94 -16.09 -16.23
N LEU A 126 -5.11 -15.65 -16.67
CA LEU A 126 -5.95 -16.35 -17.63
C LEU A 126 -5.61 -16.01 -19.09
N ASP A 127 -4.63 -15.13 -19.32
CA ASP A 127 -4.31 -14.54 -20.63
C ASP A 127 -5.54 -13.91 -21.32
N SER A 128 -6.37 -13.27 -20.49
CA SER A 128 -7.63 -12.63 -20.89
C SER A 128 -7.45 -11.12 -21.03
N ARG A 129 -8.43 -10.47 -21.66
CA ARG A 129 -8.51 -9.01 -21.72
C ARG A 129 -9.19 -8.43 -20.47
N PRO A 130 -8.53 -7.56 -19.69
CA PRO A 130 -9.21 -6.85 -18.60
C PRO A 130 -10.15 -5.77 -19.16
N ILE A 131 -11.36 -5.69 -18.62
CA ILE A 131 -12.39 -4.71 -18.95
C ILE A 131 -12.66 -3.87 -17.71
N LEU A 132 -12.16 -2.64 -17.74
CA LEU A 132 -12.34 -1.62 -16.71
C LEU A 132 -13.07 -0.45 -17.36
N THR A 133 -14.18 0.00 -16.77
CA THR A 133 -15.06 1.01 -17.37
C THR A 133 -15.17 2.28 -16.52
N GLY A 134 -14.43 2.36 -15.41
CA GLY A 134 -14.43 3.53 -14.54
C GLY A 134 -13.69 4.71 -15.16
N ALA A 135 -14.18 5.94 -14.95
CA ALA A 135 -13.59 7.15 -15.55
C ALA A 135 -12.11 7.36 -15.20
N ALA A 136 -11.67 6.96 -13.99
CA ALA A 136 -10.26 7.04 -13.61
C ALA A 136 -9.36 6.12 -14.45
N ALA A 137 -9.87 4.95 -14.85
CA ALA A 137 -9.15 4.01 -15.70
C ALA A 137 -8.93 4.58 -17.11
N ASP A 138 -9.95 5.20 -17.70
CA ASP A 138 -9.85 5.88 -19.00
C ASP A 138 -8.91 7.09 -18.96
N LEU A 139 -8.94 7.83 -17.85
CA LEU A 139 -8.01 8.91 -17.61
C LEU A 139 -6.60 8.42 -17.23
N GLY A 140 -6.34 7.12 -17.08
CA GLY A 140 -5.01 6.66 -16.68
C GLY A 140 -4.47 7.34 -15.41
N LEU A 141 -5.36 7.79 -14.52
CA LEU A 141 -5.04 8.44 -13.25
C LEU A 141 -5.30 7.45 -12.11
N PRO A 142 -4.52 7.50 -11.02
CA PRO A 142 -4.91 6.79 -9.81
C PRO A 142 -6.27 7.31 -9.32
N GLY A 143 -7.10 6.41 -8.80
CA GLY A 143 -8.29 6.83 -8.06
C GLY A 143 -7.88 7.72 -6.89
N VAL A 144 -8.50 8.90 -6.76
CA VAL A 144 -8.18 9.87 -5.71
C VAL A 144 -8.34 9.26 -4.30
N ASP A 145 -9.26 8.32 -4.18
CA ASP A 145 -9.66 7.59 -2.98
C ASP A 145 -8.79 6.37 -2.67
N VAL A 146 -7.79 6.08 -3.52
CA VAL A 146 -6.76 5.04 -3.32
C VAL A 146 -5.33 5.57 -3.44
N LEU A 147 -5.15 6.84 -3.79
CA LEU A 147 -3.84 7.49 -4.01
C LEU A 147 -2.88 7.32 -2.82
N GLY A 148 -3.39 7.44 -1.60
CA GLY A 148 -2.58 7.36 -0.38
C GLY A 148 -2.26 5.94 0.10
N ILE A 149 -2.88 4.91 -0.47
CA ILE A 149 -2.79 3.52 0.03
C ILE A 149 -1.35 2.99 0.00
N PRO A 150 -0.56 3.14 -1.10
CA PRO A 150 0.82 2.65 -1.13
C PRO A 150 1.68 3.23 -0.01
N PHE A 151 1.38 4.46 0.40
CA PHE A 151 2.12 5.18 1.43
C PHE A 151 1.57 4.94 2.84
N GLY A 152 0.51 4.14 2.98
CA GLY A 152 -0.16 3.89 4.26
C GLY A 152 -0.87 5.11 4.82
N TRP A 153 -1.25 6.07 3.98
CA TRP A 153 -2.05 7.20 4.43
C TRP A 153 -3.44 6.72 4.84
N TYR A 154 -3.96 7.33 5.90
CA TYR A 154 -5.32 7.07 6.33
C TYR A 154 -6.30 7.97 5.59
N ARG A 155 -7.39 7.39 5.09
CA ARG A 155 -8.43 8.14 4.37
C ARG A 155 -9.34 8.85 5.37
N GLY A 156 -9.36 10.17 5.31
CA GLY A 156 -10.23 11.00 6.11
C GLY A 156 -11.64 11.16 5.56
N GLU A 157 -12.38 12.04 6.22
CA GLU A 157 -13.73 12.46 5.82
C GLU A 157 -13.70 13.40 4.61
N GLY A 158 -14.88 13.62 4.03
CA GLY A 158 -15.08 14.50 2.88
C GLY A 158 -15.88 13.86 1.75
N ASP A 159 -16.16 14.65 0.71
CA ASP A 159 -16.97 14.21 -0.42
C ASP A 159 -16.12 13.60 -1.55
N TRP A 160 -15.61 12.39 -1.28
CA TRP A 160 -14.79 11.63 -2.23
C TRP A 160 -15.50 11.35 -3.55
N THR A 161 -16.83 11.25 -3.55
CA THR A 161 -17.61 10.99 -4.75
C THR A 161 -17.64 12.23 -5.65
N ARG A 162 -17.93 13.42 -5.11
CA ARG A 162 -17.88 14.66 -5.89
C ARG A 162 -16.46 15.00 -6.32
N VAL A 163 -15.43 14.80 -5.48
CA VAL A 163 -14.03 15.01 -5.90
C VAL A 163 -13.66 14.06 -7.05
N SER A 164 -14.03 12.78 -6.97
CA SER A 164 -13.81 11.82 -8.07
C SER A 164 -14.53 12.24 -9.35
N ALA A 165 -15.75 12.79 -9.25
CA ALA A 165 -16.51 13.29 -10.39
C ALA A 165 -15.87 14.52 -11.04
N VAL A 166 -15.27 15.42 -10.25
CA VAL A 166 -14.50 16.57 -10.76
C VAL A 166 -13.27 16.09 -11.53
N VAL A 167 -12.50 15.14 -10.97
CA VAL A 167 -11.37 14.51 -11.66
C VAL A 167 -11.82 13.86 -12.97
N ALA A 168 -12.94 13.13 -12.95
CA ALA A 168 -13.51 12.46 -14.13
C ALA A 168 -13.88 13.43 -15.26
N ARG A 169 -14.24 14.68 -14.93
CA ARG A 169 -14.52 15.74 -15.90
C ARG A 169 -13.25 16.47 -16.39
N GLY A 170 -12.07 16.14 -15.86
CA GLY A 170 -10.83 16.84 -16.16
C GLY A 170 -10.80 18.28 -15.62
N GLU A 171 -11.66 18.60 -14.66
CA GLU A 171 -11.71 19.92 -14.02
C GLU A 171 -10.63 20.06 -12.95
N ILE A 172 -10.16 21.29 -12.71
CA ILE A 172 -9.05 21.57 -11.81
C ILE A 172 -9.38 21.14 -10.38
N VAL A 173 -8.50 20.31 -9.81
CA VAL A 173 -8.53 19.89 -8.41
C VAL A 173 -7.30 20.42 -7.71
N GLN A 174 -7.50 21.25 -6.69
CA GLN A 174 -6.39 21.76 -5.88
C GLN A 174 -5.92 20.66 -4.91
N VAL A 175 -4.60 20.46 -4.81
CA VAL A 175 -3.98 19.52 -3.87
C VAL A 175 -3.07 20.32 -2.94
N ILE A 176 -3.40 20.34 -1.65
CA ILE A 176 -2.60 21.01 -0.63
C ILE A 176 -1.94 19.91 0.22
N GLN A 177 -0.63 19.78 0.07
CA GLN A 177 0.15 18.73 0.72
C GLN A 177 1.16 19.34 1.70
N GLU A 178 0.92 19.13 2.98
CA GLU A 178 1.74 19.63 4.10
C GLU A 178 2.55 18.49 4.76
N ALA A 179 2.21 17.24 4.46
CA ALA A 179 2.86 16.06 5.00
C ALA A 179 2.83 14.90 3.98
N GLY A 180 3.57 13.85 4.27
CA GLY A 180 3.63 12.66 3.44
C GLY A 180 4.51 12.82 2.19
N SER A 181 4.80 11.70 1.55
CA SER A 181 5.65 11.65 0.37
C SER A 181 5.04 12.36 -0.84
N THR A 182 5.87 13.12 -1.56
CA THR A 182 5.51 13.74 -2.84
C THR A 182 5.84 12.83 -4.03
N LEU A 183 6.37 11.62 -3.79
CA LEU A 183 6.85 10.72 -4.83
C LEU A 183 5.79 10.44 -5.91
N TRP A 184 4.52 10.31 -5.54
CA TRP A 184 3.41 10.10 -6.46
C TRP A 184 3.23 11.24 -7.48
N GLN A 185 3.56 12.48 -7.11
CA GLN A 185 3.36 13.67 -7.94
C GLN A 185 4.21 13.60 -9.21
N ALA A 186 5.46 13.13 -9.08
CA ALA A 186 6.40 12.97 -10.20
C ALA A 186 6.02 11.86 -11.19
N HIS A 187 5.04 11.02 -10.84
CA HIS A 187 4.58 9.89 -11.66
C HIS A 187 3.14 10.05 -12.13
N LEU A 188 2.56 11.23 -11.98
CA LEU A 188 1.31 11.57 -12.64
C LEU A 188 1.54 11.70 -14.15
N ARG A 189 0.54 11.34 -14.93
CA ARG A 189 0.58 11.54 -16.39
C ARG A 189 0.53 13.04 -16.73
N ASP A 190 1.09 13.41 -17.87
CA ASP A 190 0.94 14.77 -18.40
C ASP A 190 -0.54 15.14 -18.61
N GLY A 191 -0.88 16.40 -18.34
CA GLY A 191 -2.25 16.92 -18.47
C GLY A 191 -3.22 16.42 -17.38
N HIS A 192 -2.72 16.01 -16.21
CA HIS A 192 -3.56 15.68 -15.07
C HIS A 192 -4.29 16.93 -14.51
N PRO A 193 -5.47 16.77 -13.87
CA PRO A 193 -6.25 17.90 -13.35
C PRO A 193 -5.74 18.46 -12.01
N PHE A 194 -4.71 17.85 -11.40
CA PHE A 194 -4.20 18.28 -10.10
C PHE A 194 -3.35 19.54 -10.18
N TYR A 195 -3.73 20.56 -9.41
CA TYR A 195 -2.93 21.75 -9.18
C TYR A 195 -2.31 21.67 -7.78
N LEU A 196 -0.98 21.61 -7.70
CA LEU A 196 -0.24 21.39 -6.46
C LEU A 196 0.05 22.73 -5.76
N GLY A 197 -0.37 22.90 -4.51
CA GLY A 197 -0.11 24.09 -3.69
C GLY A 197 -1.23 25.14 -3.71
N PHE A 198 -0.93 26.34 -3.19
CA PHE A 198 -1.83 27.48 -3.26
C PHE A 198 -1.63 28.26 -4.57
N PRO A 199 -2.69 28.78 -5.21
CA PRO A 199 -2.56 29.66 -6.36
C PRO A 199 -1.63 30.86 -6.10
N GLU A 200 -1.63 31.37 -4.87
CA GLU A 200 -0.84 32.52 -4.43
C GLU A 200 0.68 32.21 -4.38
N ASP A 201 1.09 30.95 -4.25
CA ASP A 201 2.51 30.55 -4.24
C ASP A 201 3.13 30.59 -5.65
N SER A 202 2.30 30.59 -6.70
CA SER A 202 2.73 30.73 -8.10
C SER A 202 2.85 32.21 -8.51
N ALA A 203 3.71 32.96 -7.82
CA ALA A 203 4.07 34.32 -8.19
C ALA A 203 4.95 34.34 -9.45
N THR A 204 4.44 33.84 -10.57
CA THR A 204 4.93 34.17 -11.90
C THR A 204 3.88 35.02 -12.59
N THR A 205 4.30 36.23 -12.96
CA THR A 205 3.59 37.20 -13.78
C THR A 205 2.77 36.53 -14.89
N GLU A 206 1.46 36.82 -14.92
CA GLU A 206 0.41 36.23 -15.78
C GLU A 206 -0.40 35.04 -15.21
N SER A 207 -0.60 34.94 -13.89
CA SER A 207 -1.55 33.95 -13.35
C SER A 207 -3.01 34.32 -13.68
N GLU A 208 -3.60 33.62 -14.65
CA GLU A 208 -5.05 33.43 -14.71
C GLU A 208 -5.54 33.01 -13.31
N SER A 209 -6.66 33.56 -12.83
CA SER A 209 -7.20 33.18 -11.53
C SER A 209 -7.66 31.72 -11.59
N ILE A 210 -6.86 30.81 -11.05
CA ILE A 210 -7.20 29.39 -11.00
C ILE A 210 -8.38 29.21 -10.04
N SER A 211 -9.53 28.81 -10.58
CA SER A 211 -10.74 28.51 -9.81
C SER A 211 -10.90 26.99 -9.64
N PRO A 212 -10.43 26.39 -8.54
CA PRO A 212 -10.54 24.96 -8.34
C PRO A 212 -12.01 24.54 -8.18
N LYS A 213 -12.34 23.35 -8.69
CA LYS A 213 -13.68 22.73 -8.56
C LYS A 213 -13.74 21.66 -7.48
N ALA A 214 -12.60 21.28 -6.92
CA ALA A 214 -12.46 20.41 -5.76
C ALA A 214 -11.12 20.68 -5.05
N ARG A 215 -11.00 20.17 -3.82
CA ARG A 215 -9.75 20.24 -3.06
C ARG A 215 -9.45 18.93 -2.33
N ILE A 216 -8.17 18.57 -2.34
CA ILE A 216 -7.61 17.43 -1.62
C ILE A 216 -6.57 17.97 -0.64
N TRP A 217 -6.75 17.66 0.64
CA TRP A 217 -5.77 17.94 1.69
C TRP A 217 -4.96 16.69 2.00
N ILE A 218 -3.65 16.84 2.14
CA ILE A 218 -2.74 15.77 2.57
C ILE A 218 -1.92 16.35 3.73
N SER A 219 -2.39 16.13 4.97
CA SER A 219 -1.82 16.77 6.16
C SER A 219 -1.96 15.90 7.40
N ALA A 220 -1.16 16.22 8.43
CA ALA A 220 -1.26 15.56 9.74
C ALA A 220 -2.25 16.26 10.69
N THR A 221 -2.72 17.44 10.32
CA THR A 221 -3.67 18.28 11.06
C THR A 221 -5.09 18.01 10.61
N HIS A 222 -6.07 18.10 11.50
CA HIS A 222 -7.47 18.00 11.10
C HIS A 222 -7.92 19.30 10.43
N GLN A 223 -8.41 19.22 9.18
CA GLN A 223 -8.96 20.37 8.48
C GLN A 223 -10.47 20.43 8.70
N GLN A 224 -10.96 21.56 9.19
CA GLN A 224 -12.39 21.79 9.31
C GLN A 224 -12.94 22.27 7.97
N PHE A 225 -13.74 21.43 7.31
CA PHE A 225 -14.47 21.83 6.11
C PHE A 225 -15.77 22.49 6.51
N SER A 226 -16.03 23.69 5.98
CA SER A 226 -17.33 24.32 6.16
C SER A 226 -18.40 23.46 5.47
N PRO A 227 -19.43 22.99 6.19
CA PRO A 227 -20.52 22.21 5.59
C PRO A 227 -21.34 23.03 4.58
N GLU A 228 -21.23 24.35 4.61
CA GLU A 228 -21.89 25.28 3.69
C GLU A 228 -21.08 25.54 2.41
N SER A 229 -19.87 24.98 2.29
CA SER A 229 -19.05 25.15 1.09
C SER A 229 -19.53 24.26 -0.05
N ASP A 230 -19.86 24.87 -1.20
CA ASP A 230 -20.17 24.13 -2.42
C ASP A 230 -18.96 23.41 -3.04
N LEU A 231 -17.74 23.75 -2.59
CA LEU A 231 -16.51 23.14 -3.06
C LEU A 231 -16.31 21.78 -2.37
N PRO A 232 -16.31 20.64 -3.10
CA PRO A 232 -16.05 19.35 -2.49
C PRO A 232 -14.61 19.26 -2.00
N ASN A 233 -14.45 18.91 -0.73
CA ASN A 233 -13.17 18.75 -0.05
C ASN A 233 -13.02 17.32 0.46
N VAL A 234 -11.80 16.80 0.43
CA VAL A 234 -11.42 15.51 1.03
C VAL A 234 -10.06 15.61 1.69
N GLN A 235 -9.77 14.69 2.60
CA GLN A 235 -8.49 14.67 3.32
C GLN A 235 -7.85 13.30 3.40
N TRP A 236 -6.55 13.23 3.12
CA TRP A 236 -5.66 12.15 3.48
C TRP A 236 -4.82 12.53 4.69
N TYR A 237 -4.56 11.55 5.56
CA TYR A 237 -3.69 11.68 6.72
C TYR A 237 -2.45 10.79 6.57
N PRO A 238 -1.31 11.35 6.12
CA PRO A 238 -0.04 10.64 6.16
C PRO A 238 0.32 10.26 7.60
N ARG A 239 0.72 9.00 7.81
CA ARG A 239 1.07 8.47 9.14
C ARG A 239 2.48 8.88 9.54
N VAL A 240 2.66 10.15 9.87
CA VAL A 240 3.96 10.78 10.15
C VAL A 240 4.17 11.14 11.62
N LEU A 241 3.16 11.01 12.48
CA LEU A 241 3.25 11.43 13.88
C LEU A 241 3.72 10.27 14.77
N TRP A 242 4.89 10.41 15.39
CA TRP A 242 5.35 9.50 16.44
C TRP A 242 5.04 10.06 17.81
N VAL A 243 4.28 9.30 18.59
CA VAL A 243 3.86 9.69 19.93
C VAL A 243 4.76 9.03 20.95
N GLY A 244 5.55 9.85 21.64
CA GLY A 244 6.37 9.42 22.76
C GLY A 244 5.58 9.40 24.05
N ILE A 245 5.65 8.29 24.78
CA ILE A 245 4.93 8.07 26.03
C ILE A 245 5.92 7.81 27.17
N GLY A 246 5.78 8.58 28.25
CA GLY A 246 6.34 8.26 29.56
C GLY A 246 5.21 8.17 30.58
N CYS A 247 5.18 7.14 31.42
CA CYS A 247 4.11 6.97 32.41
C CYS A 247 4.58 6.21 33.66
N GLU A 248 3.80 6.33 34.74
CA GLU A 248 3.96 5.49 35.94
C GLU A 248 3.60 4.03 35.64
N ARG A 249 4.14 3.07 36.42
CA ARG A 249 3.81 1.64 36.23
C ARG A 249 2.33 1.41 36.55
N GLY A 250 1.63 0.65 35.71
CA GLY A 250 0.21 0.35 35.89
C GLY A 250 -0.73 1.47 35.45
N THR A 251 -0.24 2.44 34.67
CA THR A 251 -1.08 3.49 34.11
C THR A 251 -2.13 2.87 33.17
N SER A 252 -3.40 3.24 33.34
CA SER A 252 -4.50 2.62 32.58
C SER A 252 -4.45 2.97 31.09
N LYS A 253 -4.90 2.03 30.23
CA LYS A 253 -5.07 2.24 28.79
C LYS A 253 -5.89 3.51 28.50
N GLN A 254 -6.98 3.69 29.25
CA GLN A 254 -7.91 4.81 29.11
C GLN A 254 -7.24 6.15 29.41
N LEU A 255 -6.34 6.23 30.40
CA LEU A 255 -5.60 7.46 30.69
C LEU A 255 -4.60 7.79 29.58
N ILE A 256 -3.90 6.78 29.05
CA ILE A 256 -2.96 6.96 27.94
C ILE A 256 -3.71 7.45 26.69
N GLU A 257 -4.79 6.76 26.32
CA GLU A 257 -5.65 7.13 25.19
C GLU A 257 -6.22 8.54 25.34
N MET A 258 -6.74 8.88 26.52
CA MET A 258 -7.22 10.24 26.81
C MET A 258 -6.09 11.27 26.68
N GLY A 259 -4.89 10.97 27.15
CA GLY A 259 -3.74 11.86 27.06
C GLY A 259 -3.31 12.12 25.61
N ILE A 260 -3.33 11.08 24.76
CA ILE A 260 -3.04 11.21 23.33
C ILE A 260 -4.13 12.06 22.66
N ARG A 261 -5.41 11.72 22.84
CA ARG A 261 -6.54 12.44 22.25
C ARG A 261 -6.54 13.92 22.63
N GLN A 262 -6.43 14.24 23.92
CA GLN A 262 -6.39 15.64 24.40
C GLN A 262 -5.19 16.41 23.83
N THR A 263 -4.04 15.75 23.70
CA THR A 263 -2.86 16.36 23.11
C THR A 263 -3.07 16.62 21.62
N CYS A 264 -3.60 15.66 20.87
CA CYS A 264 -3.93 15.83 19.46
C CYS A 264 -4.94 16.96 19.24
N GLU A 265 -6.05 16.96 19.98
CA GLU A 265 -7.09 18.00 19.91
C GLU A 265 -6.52 19.39 20.20
N ARG A 266 -5.73 19.55 21.28
CA ARG A 266 -5.13 20.84 21.66
C ARG A 266 -4.23 21.42 20.57
N TYR A 267 -3.52 20.57 19.83
CA TYR A 267 -2.57 20.98 18.80
C TYR A 267 -3.13 20.83 17.37
N GLY A 268 -4.42 20.55 17.22
CA GLY A 268 -5.09 20.40 15.92
C GLY A 268 -4.57 19.21 15.08
N LEU A 269 -3.94 18.22 15.72
CA LEU A 269 -3.40 17.03 15.07
C LEU A 269 -4.48 15.94 14.97
N SER A 270 -4.44 15.14 13.90
CA SER A 270 -5.32 13.99 13.76
C SER A 270 -4.67 12.72 14.31
N GLU A 271 -5.42 11.95 15.10
CA GLU A 271 -4.99 10.60 15.54
C GLU A 271 -4.77 9.65 14.34
N ASN A 272 -5.44 9.89 13.21
CA ASN A 272 -5.26 9.11 11.98
C ASN A 272 -3.88 9.32 11.33
N ALA A 273 -3.17 10.40 11.69
CA ALA A 273 -1.80 10.66 11.25
C ALA A 273 -0.75 10.02 12.15
N ILE A 274 -1.14 9.25 13.18
CA ILE A 274 -0.22 8.55 14.08
C ILE A 274 0.44 7.36 13.36
N ALA A 275 1.76 7.43 13.29
CA ALA A 275 2.64 6.35 12.83
C ALA A 275 2.66 5.22 13.86
N GLY A 276 2.91 5.55 15.12
CA GLY A 276 2.95 4.61 16.23
C GLY A 276 3.37 5.24 17.56
N ILE A 277 3.60 4.38 18.55
CA ILE A 277 3.97 4.75 19.93
C ILE A 277 5.45 4.44 20.18
N ALA A 278 6.11 5.32 20.93
CA ALA A 278 7.51 5.17 21.31
C ALA A 278 7.70 5.36 22.82
N THR A 279 8.52 4.53 23.46
CA THR A 279 8.83 4.65 24.89
C THR A 279 10.20 4.06 25.23
N ILE A 280 10.54 4.00 26.51
CA ILE A 280 11.75 3.35 27.04
C ILE A 280 11.55 1.84 27.21
N ASP A 281 12.60 1.03 27.08
CA ASP A 281 12.52 -0.44 27.21
C ASP A 281 11.93 -0.93 28.53
N LEU A 282 12.12 -0.18 29.62
CA LEU A 282 11.49 -0.45 30.92
C LEU A 282 9.95 -0.48 30.86
N LYS A 283 9.36 0.02 29.77
CA LYS A 283 7.92 0.09 29.51
C LYS A 283 7.47 -0.80 28.36
N ALA A 284 8.33 -1.71 27.87
CA ALA A 284 7.97 -2.65 26.83
C ALA A 284 6.81 -3.58 27.21
N ASP A 285 6.65 -3.88 28.50
CA ASP A 285 5.60 -4.73 29.07
C ASP A 285 4.51 -3.92 29.80
N GLU A 286 4.45 -2.60 29.60
CA GLU A 286 3.43 -1.76 30.22
C GLU A 286 2.05 -2.06 29.62
N VAL A 287 1.21 -2.75 30.39
CA VAL A 287 -0.07 -3.30 29.93
C VAL A 287 -0.95 -2.26 29.23
N GLY A 288 -1.04 -1.04 29.78
CA GLY A 288 -1.84 0.03 29.18
C GLY A 288 -1.35 0.46 27.80
N ILE A 289 -0.02 0.53 27.59
CA ILE A 289 0.58 0.88 26.29
C ILE A 289 0.38 -0.26 25.30
N VAL A 290 0.68 -1.50 25.72
CA VAL A 290 0.59 -2.69 24.85
C VAL A 290 -0.85 -2.91 24.38
N GLN A 291 -1.83 -2.83 25.28
CA GLN A 291 -3.24 -2.97 24.92
C GLN A 291 -3.69 -1.90 23.92
N LEU A 292 -3.30 -0.64 24.14
CA LEU A 292 -3.64 0.45 23.21
C LEU A 292 -3.01 0.22 21.83
N CYS A 293 -1.74 -0.17 21.77
CA CYS A 293 -1.03 -0.43 20.52
C CYS A 293 -1.66 -1.60 19.75
N GLN A 294 -2.07 -2.67 20.43
CA GLN A 294 -2.76 -3.80 19.82
C GLN A 294 -4.12 -3.39 19.25
N GLU A 295 -4.94 -2.67 20.02
CA GLU A 295 -6.27 -2.22 19.60
C GLU A 295 -6.19 -1.27 18.39
N ARG A 296 -5.25 -0.33 18.42
CA ARG A 296 -5.04 0.66 17.35
C ARG A 296 -4.18 0.15 16.20
N HIS A 297 -3.64 -1.06 16.29
CA HIS A 297 -2.66 -1.62 15.35
C HIS A 297 -1.47 -0.68 15.11
N TRP A 298 -1.04 0.00 16.18
CA TRP A 298 0.11 0.90 16.18
C TRP A 298 1.37 0.11 16.55
N PRO A 299 2.48 0.29 15.82
CA PRO A 299 3.75 -0.27 16.23
C PRO A 299 4.18 0.39 17.56
N LEU A 300 4.63 -0.45 18.49
CA LEU A 300 5.30 -0.01 19.72
C LEU A 300 6.81 -0.11 19.52
N ARG A 301 7.50 1.02 19.63
CA ARG A 301 8.96 1.08 19.64
C ARG A 301 9.45 1.37 21.05
N THR A 302 10.45 0.61 21.45
CA THR A 302 11.10 0.77 22.75
C THR A 302 12.58 0.99 22.54
N PHE A 303 13.18 1.78 23.43
CA PHE A 303 14.58 2.15 23.31
C PHE A 303 15.31 2.05 24.66
N PRO A 304 16.59 1.67 24.66
CA PRO A 304 17.43 1.74 25.83
C PRO A 304 17.57 3.19 26.33
N ALA A 305 17.74 3.35 27.64
CA ALA A 305 17.94 4.66 28.25
C ALA A 305 19.12 5.45 27.66
N GLU A 306 20.21 4.75 27.32
CA GLU A 306 21.42 5.32 26.70
C GLU A 306 21.12 5.97 25.34
N VAL A 307 20.29 5.32 24.53
CA VAL A 307 19.88 5.83 23.21
C VAL A 307 19.06 7.09 23.40
N LEU A 308 18.06 7.05 24.29
CA LEU A 308 17.20 8.20 24.58
C LEU A 308 17.99 9.37 25.20
N ARG A 309 19.00 9.09 26.03
CA ARG A 309 19.86 10.12 26.64
C ARG A 309 20.67 10.89 25.59
N SER A 310 21.03 10.25 24.47
CA SER A 310 21.76 10.91 23.38
C SER A 310 20.91 11.92 22.60
N VAL A 311 19.59 11.95 22.82
CA VAL A 311 18.68 12.86 22.15
C VAL A 311 18.58 14.18 22.91
N THR A 312 18.93 15.27 22.24
CA THR A 312 18.66 16.62 22.75
C THR A 312 17.15 16.85 22.83
N VAL A 313 16.67 17.19 24.01
CA VAL A 313 15.25 17.43 24.31
C VAL A 313 15.04 18.83 24.87
N PRO A 314 13.89 19.48 24.63
CA PRO A 314 13.65 20.84 25.10
C PRO A 314 13.36 20.93 26.60
N ASN A 315 12.85 19.87 27.24
CA ASN A 315 12.44 19.91 28.64
C ASN A 315 13.07 18.76 29.47
N PRO A 316 14.41 18.77 29.67
CA PRO A 316 15.07 17.75 30.48
C PRO A 316 14.62 17.78 31.95
N SER A 317 14.71 16.63 32.63
CA SER A 317 14.40 16.48 34.05
C SER A 317 15.46 15.63 34.75
N ASP A 318 16.12 16.21 35.75
CA ASP A 318 17.14 15.51 36.55
C ASP A 318 16.54 14.35 37.35
N VAL A 319 15.28 14.50 37.80
CA VAL A 319 14.55 13.44 38.51
C VAL A 319 14.32 12.24 37.60
N VAL A 320 13.87 12.46 36.37
CA VAL A 320 13.68 11.38 35.38
C VAL A 320 15.03 10.79 34.97
N ALA A 321 16.07 11.61 34.82
CA ALA A 321 17.41 11.14 34.51
C ALA A 321 17.99 10.23 35.61
N ALA A 322 17.77 10.57 36.88
CA ALA A 322 18.18 9.77 38.01
C ALA A 322 17.41 8.44 38.09
N GLU A 323 16.10 8.46 37.80
CA GLU A 323 15.23 7.29 37.93
C GLU A 323 15.41 6.27 36.80
N VAL A 324 15.37 6.73 35.55
CA VAL A 324 15.33 5.85 34.36
C VAL A 324 16.50 6.05 33.41
N GLY A 325 17.46 6.89 33.76
CA GLY A 325 18.68 7.07 32.98
C GLY A 325 18.53 7.91 31.72
N THR A 326 17.42 8.64 31.53
CA THR A 326 17.25 9.60 30.42
C THR A 326 16.50 10.84 30.92
N PRO A 327 16.87 12.07 30.49
CA PRO A 327 16.26 13.28 31.02
C PRO A 327 14.81 13.50 30.57
N SER A 328 14.33 12.84 29.53
CA SER A 328 12.92 12.93 29.08
C SER A 328 12.55 11.73 28.23
N VAL A 329 11.75 10.80 28.77
CA VAL A 329 11.33 9.59 28.03
C VAL A 329 10.46 9.96 26.83
N ALA A 330 9.36 10.69 27.05
CA ALA A 330 8.39 10.98 26.00
C ALA A 330 9.01 11.77 24.83
N GLU A 331 9.72 12.86 25.11
CA GLU A 331 10.29 13.71 24.07
C GLU A 331 11.41 13.01 23.30
N ALA A 332 12.32 12.34 24.01
CA ALA A 332 13.43 11.63 23.37
C ALA A 332 12.91 10.48 22.50
N ALA A 333 11.94 9.70 23.00
CA ALA A 333 11.39 8.57 22.27
C ALA A 333 10.60 9.00 21.02
N ALA A 334 9.82 10.09 21.10
CA ALA A 334 9.13 10.67 19.96
C ALA A 334 10.13 11.12 18.88
N LEU A 335 11.12 11.94 19.27
CA LEU A 335 12.15 12.45 18.36
C LEU A 335 12.97 11.33 17.73
N TYR A 336 13.41 10.35 18.54
CA TYR A 336 14.21 9.24 18.03
C TYR A 336 13.43 8.38 17.05
N SER A 337 12.15 8.12 17.31
CA SER A 337 11.30 7.36 16.38
C SER A 337 10.98 8.12 15.09
N ALA A 338 10.85 9.45 15.16
CA ALA A 338 10.68 10.28 13.98
C ALA A 338 11.94 10.36 13.11
N LYS A 339 13.14 10.24 13.71
CA LYS A 339 14.43 10.11 13.01
C LYS A 339 14.57 8.74 12.34
N GLU A 340 14.38 7.68 13.12
CA GLU A 340 14.63 6.32 12.68
C GLU A 340 13.36 5.73 12.07
N LEU A 341 13.24 5.71 10.74
CA LEU A 341 12.42 4.67 10.11
C LEU A 341 13.28 3.41 9.96
N LYS A 342 13.44 2.69 11.07
CA LYS A 342 13.83 1.28 11.04
C LYS A 342 12.64 0.45 10.60
N VAL A 343 12.66 0.02 9.35
CA VAL A 343 11.87 -1.11 8.85
C VAL A 343 12.88 -1.98 8.10
N GLY A 344 13.22 -3.15 8.66
CA GLY A 344 14.23 -4.05 8.05
C GLY A 344 15.69 -3.78 8.39
N GLY A 345 16.00 -3.10 9.50
CA GLY A 345 17.38 -2.94 9.98
C GLY A 345 18.17 -1.75 9.41
N PHE A 346 17.55 -0.91 8.58
CA PHE A 346 18.19 0.26 8.00
C PHE A 346 17.74 1.59 8.62
N ASN A 347 18.64 2.58 8.60
CA ASN A 347 18.41 3.94 9.10
C ASN A 347 18.33 4.91 7.91
N LEU A 348 17.11 5.31 7.53
CA LEU A 348 16.91 6.55 6.78
C LEU A 348 17.22 7.73 7.72
N GLN A 349 18.50 8.10 7.85
CA GLN A 349 18.88 9.26 8.65
C GLN A 349 18.43 10.53 7.91
N ALA A 350 17.35 11.13 8.39
CA ALA A 350 17.07 12.53 8.07
C ALA A 350 18.14 13.39 8.75
N THR A 351 19.01 14.00 7.94
CA THR A 351 20.12 14.86 8.39
C THR A 351 19.65 16.16 9.05
N ASN A 352 18.40 16.58 8.80
CA ASN A 352 17.76 17.72 9.44
C ASN A 352 16.52 17.29 10.21
N LEU A 353 16.67 17.26 11.53
CA LEU A 353 15.57 17.00 12.43
C LEU A 353 14.63 18.19 12.51
N GLN A 354 13.38 17.95 12.15
CA GLN A 354 12.30 18.82 12.55
C GLN A 354 12.23 18.84 14.09
N PRO A 355 12.04 20.02 14.73
CA PRO A 355 11.82 20.10 16.17
C PRO A 355 10.56 19.29 16.55
N LEU A 356 10.40 19.01 17.86
CA LEU A 356 9.15 18.46 18.37
C LEU A 356 7.97 19.32 17.89
N LEU A 357 6.93 18.67 17.38
CA LEU A 357 5.67 19.35 17.12
C LEU A 357 4.96 19.69 18.42
N VAL A 358 5.02 18.78 19.39
CA VAL A 358 4.37 18.93 20.68
C VAL A 358 5.38 18.60 21.79
N PRO A 359 5.77 19.59 22.63
CA PRO A 359 6.59 19.33 23.82
C PRO A 359 5.78 18.53 24.85
N LYS A 360 6.46 17.95 25.84
CA LYS A 360 5.81 17.05 26.80
C LYS A 360 4.56 17.67 27.47
N GLN A 361 3.44 16.95 27.39
CA GLN A 361 2.18 17.25 28.04
C GLN A 361 1.92 16.22 29.14
N ILE A 362 1.78 16.67 30.38
CA ILE A 362 1.49 15.79 31.52
C ILE A 362 -0.02 15.76 31.72
N VAL A 363 -0.59 14.56 31.70
CA VAL A 363 -2.03 14.31 31.83
C VAL A 363 -2.27 13.40 33.04
N LYS A 364 -3.19 13.85 33.90
CA LYS A 364 -3.66 13.14 35.09
C LYS A 364 -5.19 13.19 35.09
N SER A 365 -5.83 12.18 35.67
CA SER A 365 -7.29 12.17 35.86
C SER A 365 -7.62 11.62 37.23
N ALA A 366 -8.58 12.23 37.92
CA ALA A 366 -9.05 11.76 39.23
C ALA A 366 -9.72 10.37 39.16
N ASN A 367 -10.23 10.01 37.98
CA ASN A 367 -10.99 8.77 37.76
C ASN A 367 -10.15 7.66 37.10
N GLN A 368 -8.85 7.88 36.90
CA GLN A 368 -7.96 6.92 36.25
C GLN A 368 -6.66 6.79 37.04
N VAL A 369 -6.02 5.62 36.93
CA VAL A 369 -4.81 5.30 37.69
C VAL A 369 -3.57 5.79 36.95
N GLY A 370 -2.70 6.49 37.68
CA GLY A 370 -1.37 6.92 37.24
C GLY A 370 -1.29 8.31 36.63
N ALA A 371 -0.15 8.59 35.99
CA ALA A 371 0.09 9.80 35.21
C ALA A 371 0.77 9.43 33.89
N VAL A 372 0.35 10.09 32.81
CA VAL A 372 0.95 9.91 31.47
C VAL A 372 1.53 11.22 30.97
N THR A 373 2.69 11.14 30.34
CA THR A 373 3.35 12.23 29.65
C THR A 373 3.40 11.90 28.17
N VAL A 374 2.90 12.81 27.34
CA VAL A 374 2.79 12.65 25.89
C VAL A 374 3.64 13.71 25.20
N ALA A 375 4.44 13.33 24.22
CA ALA A 375 5.12 14.25 23.30
C ALA A 375 4.96 13.75 21.86
N ILE A 376 4.97 14.64 20.87
CA ILE A 376 4.74 14.27 19.47
C ILE A 376 5.82 14.87 18.58
N ALA A 377 6.43 14.02 17.75
CA ALA A 377 7.38 14.41 16.71
C ALA A 377 6.83 14.03 15.32
N LYS A 378 7.16 14.82 14.30
CA LYS A 378 6.84 14.51 12.90
C LYS A 378 8.02 13.83 12.24
N SER A 379 7.81 12.65 11.69
CA SER A 379 8.77 12.00 10.79
C SER A 379 8.68 12.61 9.40
N PRO A 380 9.80 12.77 8.68
CA PRO A 380 9.78 13.21 7.29
C PRO A 380 9.22 12.14 6.32
N VAL A 381 9.12 10.89 6.79
CA VAL A 381 8.62 9.76 6.02
C VAL A 381 7.49 9.10 6.81
N GLU A 382 6.39 8.77 6.14
CA GLU A 382 5.24 8.12 6.74
C GLU A 382 5.47 6.62 6.98
N TYR A 383 4.84 6.11 8.03
CA TYR A 383 4.79 4.67 8.31
C TYR A 383 3.69 4.02 7.46
N THR A 384 4.10 3.10 6.58
CA THR A 384 3.18 2.44 5.64
C THR A 384 2.31 1.36 6.28
N GLY A 385 2.69 0.84 7.45
CA GLY A 385 1.99 -0.29 8.09
C GLY A 385 2.23 -1.65 7.43
N ARG A 386 3.17 -1.75 6.47
CA ARG A 386 3.39 -2.94 5.65
C ARG A 386 4.87 -3.34 5.65
N ILE A 387 5.13 -4.64 5.60
CA ILE A 387 6.46 -5.15 5.24
C ILE A 387 6.57 -5.05 3.73
N GLY A 388 7.56 -4.30 3.23
CA GLY A 388 7.75 -4.15 1.80
C GLY A 388 8.34 -5.40 1.16
N LYS A 389 8.26 -5.43 -0.17
CA LYS A 389 8.56 -6.61 -0.97
C LYS A 389 9.44 -6.22 -2.16
N LEU A 390 10.45 -7.03 -2.45
CA LEU A 390 11.27 -6.97 -3.65
C LEU A 390 10.86 -8.12 -4.57
N LEU A 391 10.18 -7.79 -5.66
CA LEU A 391 9.83 -8.72 -6.73
C LEU A 391 10.89 -8.61 -7.82
N LEU A 392 11.81 -9.57 -7.88
CA LEU A 392 12.89 -9.61 -8.86
C LEU A 392 12.36 -10.28 -10.12
N VAL A 393 12.17 -9.52 -11.21
CA VAL A 393 11.38 -9.97 -12.36
C VAL A 393 12.23 -10.06 -13.63
N GLY A 394 12.33 -11.26 -14.19
CA GLY A 394 12.79 -11.48 -15.55
C GLY A 394 11.66 -11.30 -16.56
N ILE A 395 11.79 -10.35 -17.49
CA ILE A 395 10.77 -10.08 -18.54
C ILE A 395 11.03 -10.88 -19.83
N GLY A 396 11.95 -11.84 -19.80
CA GLY A 396 12.28 -12.62 -20.97
C GLY A 396 12.89 -11.78 -22.10
N PRO A 397 12.77 -12.20 -23.37
CA PRO A 397 13.45 -11.58 -24.50
C PRO A 397 12.84 -10.23 -24.95
N GLY A 398 11.72 -9.79 -24.35
CA GLY A 398 11.14 -8.47 -24.59
C GLY A 398 9.78 -8.45 -25.32
N ASN A 399 9.31 -9.58 -25.85
CA ASN A 399 7.92 -9.68 -26.31
C ASN A 399 6.99 -9.99 -25.12
N LEU A 400 5.85 -9.29 -25.03
CA LEU A 400 4.85 -9.46 -23.97
C LEU A 400 4.33 -10.90 -23.86
N ASP A 401 4.21 -11.61 -24.98
CA ASP A 401 3.75 -13.01 -25.02
C ASP A 401 4.78 -14.00 -24.48
N GLN A 402 6.03 -13.54 -24.31
CA GLN A 402 7.13 -14.31 -23.76
C GLN A 402 7.45 -13.93 -22.30
N ILE A 403 6.64 -13.04 -21.70
CA ILE A 403 6.67 -12.76 -20.26
C ILE A 403 5.76 -13.77 -19.56
N THR A 404 6.27 -14.42 -18.52
CA THR A 404 5.47 -15.38 -17.75
C THR A 404 4.26 -14.69 -17.09
N PRO A 405 3.11 -15.37 -16.95
CA PRO A 405 1.93 -14.80 -16.26
C PRO A 405 2.24 -14.28 -14.86
N ALA A 406 3.10 -14.99 -14.11
CA ALA A 406 3.53 -14.60 -12.78
C ALA A 406 4.36 -13.30 -12.80
N ALA A 407 5.27 -13.12 -13.77
CA ALA A 407 6.05 -11.90 -13.94
C ALA A 407 5.16 -10.71 -14.33
N LYS A 408 4.20 -10.90 -15.25
CA LYS A 408 3.20 -9.87 -15.59
C LYS A 408 2.41 -9.42 -14.36
N THR A 409 1.95 -10.40 -13.56
CA THR A 409 1.19 -10.13 -12.34
C THR A 409 2.03 -9.40 -11.29
N ALA A 410 3.30 -9.80 -11.11
CA ALA A 410 4.24 -9.12 -10.21
C ALA A 410 4.41 -7.64 -10.58
N ILE A 411 4.65 -7.34 -11.86
CA ILE A 411 4.79 -5.98 -12.39
C ILE A 411 3.52 -5.17 -12.14
N SER A 412 2.35 -5.69 -12.52
CA SER A 412 1.09 -4.94 -12.41
C SER A 412 0.65 -4.72 -10.94
N SER A 413 1.02 -5.63 -10.03
CA SER A 413 0.67 -5.53 -8.61
C SER A 413 1.56 -4.58 -7.81
N ALA A 414 2.78 -4.32 -8.27
CA ALA A 414 3.75 -3.51 -7.53
C ALA A 414 3.30 -2.06 -7.31
N ASP A 415 3.76 -1.45 -6.23
CA ASP A 415 3.62 -0.01 -5.96
C ASP A 415 4.64 0.78 -6.79
N ALA A 416 5.85 0.23 -6.93
CA ALA A 416 6.93 0.81 -7.72
C ALA A 416 7.51 -0.21 -8.71
N VAL A 417 7.89 0.26 -9.90
CA VAL A 417 8.61 -0.51 -10.91
C VAL A 417 9.92 0.19 -11.21
N ILE A 418 11.03 -0.52 -11.01
CA ILE A 418 12.39 0.00 -11.19
C ILE A 418 13.15 -0.87 -12.18
N GLY A 419 13.90 -0.23 -13.08
CA GLY A 419 14.65 -0.96 -14.10
C GLY A 419 15.36 -0.04 -15.07
N TYR A 420 16.09 -0.63 -16.01
CA TYR A 420 16.66 0.12 -17.12
C TYR A 420 15.55 0.65 -18.04
N SER A 421 15.65 1.91 -18.46
CA SER A 421 14.61 2.62 -19.24
C SER A 421 14.09 1.84 -20.45
N LEU A 422 14.96 1.13 -21.18
CA LEU A 422 14.54 0.29 -22.30
C LEU A 422 13.60 -0.84 -21.87
N TYR A 423 13.93 -1.55 -20.78
CA TYR A 423 13.13 -2.67 -20.28
C TYR A 423 11.81 -2.19 -19.72
N ILE A 424 11.83 -1.05 -19.03
CA ILE A 424 10.64 -0.38 -18.54
C ILE A 424 9.70 -0.07 -19.73
N ASN A 425 10.20 0.48 -20.83
CA ASN A 425 9.40 0.78 -22.02
C ASN A 425 8.75 -0.46 -22.65
N LEU A 426 9.43 -1.61 -22.68
CA LEU A 426 8.86 -2.86 -23.21
C LEU A 426 7.62 -3.34 -22.44
N ILE A 427 7.54 -3.03 -21.14
CA ILE A 427 6.43 -3.43 -20.27
C ILE A 427 5.41 -2.31 -20.03
N ALA A 428 5.42 -1.23 -20.83
CA ALA A 428 4.56 -0.07 -20.61
C ALA A 428 3.06 -0.41 -20.52
N THR A 429 2.60 -1.42 -21.28
CA THR A 429 1.21 -1.90 -21.30
C THR A 429 0.80 -2.66 -20.04
N LEU A 430 1.77 -3.16 -19.25
CA LEU A 430 1.52 -3.88 -17.99
C LEU A 430 1.42 -2.93 -16.79
N ARG A 431 1.80 -1.67 -16.96
CA ARG A 431 1.76 -0.66 -15.90
C ARG A 431 0.33 -0.26 -15.58
N ARG A 432 0.08 0.11 -14.33
CA ARG A 432 -1.19 0.69 -13.89
C ARG A 432 -1.02 2.15 -13.49
N PRO A 433 -2.10 2.96 -13.57
CA PRO A 433 -2.10 4.31 -13.06
C PRO A 433 -1.64 4.40 -11.59
N GLY A 434 -0.85 5.43 -11.29
CA GLY A 434 -0.34 5.68 -9.93
C GLY A 434 0.84 4.80 -9.51
N GLN A 435 1.36 3.92 -10.37
CA GLN A 435 2.63 3.26 -10.10
C GLN A 435 3.79 4.25 -10.14
N ILE A 436 4.71 4.11 -9.18
CA ILE A 436 5.98 4.81 -9.16
C ILE A 436 6.90 4.15 -10.20
N ILE A 437 7.40 4.92 -11.17
CA ILE A 437 8.25 4.39 -12.25
C ILE A 437 9.64 5.00 -12.16
N GLU A 438 10.62 4.21 -11.71
CA GLU A 438 12.01 4.62 -11.53
C GLU A 438 12.85 4.03 -12.69
N ALA A 439 12.92 4.76 -13.80
CA ALA A 439 13.65 4.36 -15.01
C ALA A 439 15.09 4.90 -14.99
N LEU A 440 16.04 4.11 -14.49
CA LEU A 440 17.45 4.51 -14.39
C LEU A 440 18.23 4.18 -15.67
N PRO A 441 19.24 4.99 -16.06
CA PRO A 441 20.12 4.69 -17.18
C PRO A 441 20.91 3.38 -17.02
N ILE A 442 21.43 2.87 -18.14
CA ILE A 442 22.41 1.76 -18.14
C ILE A 442 23.66 2.16 -17.33
N THR A 443 24.42 1.21 -16.77
CA THR A 443 25.60 1.40 -15.89
C THR A 443 25.32 1.82 -14.44
N GLN A 444 24.05 1.89 -14.05
CA GLN A 444 23.61 2.22 -12.70
C GLN A 444 23.00 1.02 -11.94
N GLU A 445 23.52 -0.18 -12.17
CA GLU A 445 22.98 -1.42 -11.59
C GLU A 445 23.00 -1.35 -10.04
N THR A 446 24.10 -0.92 -9.43
CA THR A 446 24.19 -0.79 -7.98
C THR A 446 23.21 0.25 -7.44
N GLN A 447 23.07 1.40 -8.09
CA GLN A 447 22.13 2.44 -7.68
C GLN A 447 20.68 1.96 -7.79
N ARG A 448 20.33 1.20 -8.84
CA ARG A 448 19.03 0.55 -8.97
C ARG A 448 18.75 -0.40 -7.82
N ALA A 449 19.71 -1.25 -7.45
CA ALA A 449 19.55 -2.18 -6.34
C ALA A 449 19.33 -1.44 -5.02
N LYS A 450 20.16 -0.43 -4.72
CA LYS A 450 20.04 0.40 -3.51
C LYS A 450 18.69 1.10 -3.42
N ARG A 451 18.26 1.74 -4.51
CA ARG A 451 16.97 2.44 -4.58
C ARG A 451 15.79 1.50 -4.41
N ALA A 452 15.85 0.31 -5.02
CA ALA A 452 14.80 -0.71 -4.86
C ALA A 452 14.68 -1.15 -3.39
N ILE A 453 15.82 -1.40 -2.73
CA ILE A 453 15.88 -1.79 -1.32
C ILE A 453 15.34 -0.68 -0.43
N GLU A 454 15.71 0.59 -0.63
CA GLU A 454 15.19 1.72 0.14
C GLU A 454 13.65 1.82 0.07
N LEU A 455 13.07 1.68 -1.12
CA LEU A 455 11.62 1.71 -1.32
C LEU A 455 10.93 0.50 -0.65
N ALA A 456 11.55 -0.68 -0.71
CA ALA A 456 11.03 -1.88 -0.06
C ALA A 456 11.18 -1.84 1.47
N GLU A 457 12.27 -1.28 1.99
CA GLU A 457 12.46 -1.02 3.42
C GLU A 457 11.40 -0.02 3.91
N TRP A 458 11.07 1.01 3.13
CA TRP A 458 9.96 1.91 3.49
C TRP A 458 8.59 1.19 3.56
N GLY A 459 8.45 0.04 2.93
CA GLY A 459 7.26 -0.81 2.99
C GLY A 459 6.50 -0.93 1.67
N LEU A 460 7.06 -0.43 0.56
CA LEU A 460 6.47 -0.58 -0.76
C LEU A 460 6.71 -1.97 -1.33
N THR A 461 5.82 -2.40 -2.22
CA THR A 461 6.08 -3.54 -3.12
C THR A 461 6.78 -3.02 -4.37
N VAL A 462 7.99 -3.49 -4.63
CA VAL A 462 8.88 -2.99 -5.69
C VAL A 462 9.19 -4.10 -6.69
N ALA A 463 8.84 -3.91 -7.96
CA ALA A 463 9.24 -4.79 -9.05
C ALA A 463 10.55 -4.32 -9.67
N VAL A 464 11.61 -5.12 -9.56
CA VAL A 464 12.94 -4.87 -10.14
C VAL A 464 13.06 -5.64 -11.45
N VAL A 465 13.04 -4.92 -12.56
CA VAL A 465 12.93 -5.50 -13.90
C VAL A 465 14.31 -5.75 -14.52
N SER A 466 14.52 -6.98 -15.00
CA SER A 466 15.66 -7.41 -15.81
C SER A 466 15.18 -8.01 -17.12
N SER A 467 15.91 -7.79 -18.23
CA SER A 467 15.70 -8.59 -19.44
C SER A 467 16.11 -10.05 -19.22
N GLY A 468 15.57 -10.96 -20.03
CA GLY A 468 15.83 -12.39 -19.89
C GLY A 468 15.35 -12.91 -18.54
N ASP A 469 16.24 -13.62 -17.85
CA ASP A 469 16.04 -14.06 -16.48
C ASP A 469 16.75 -13.10 -15.50
N CYS A 470 16.11 -12.74 -14.39
CA CYS A 470 16.71 -11.82 -13.43
C CYS A 470 17.90 -12.41 -12.64
N GLY A 471 18.06 -13.74 -12.63
CA GLY A 471 19.17 -14.47 -12.04
C GLY A 471 20.36 -14.72 -12.97
N ILE A 472 20.23 -14.47 -14.28
CA ILE A 472 21.29 -14.68 -15.27
C ILE A 472 21.79 -13.32 -15.75
N TYR A 473 22.94 -12.86 -15.23
CA TYR A 473 23.50 -11.52 -15.49
C TYR A 473 22.49 -10.37 -15.26
N GLY A 474 21.50 -10.60 -14.40
CA GLY A 474 20.43 -9.66 -14.08
C GLY A 474 20.54 -9.04 -12.69
N MET A 475 19.47 -8.37 -12.26
CA MET A 475 19.45 -7.61 -11.01
C MET A 475 19.34 -8.49 -9.74
N ALA A 476 18.93 -9.76 -9.84
CA ALA A 476 18.63 -10.56 -8.65
C ALA A 476 19.86 -10.79 -7.76
N GLY A 477 21.00 -11.13 -8.37
CA GLY A 477 22.25 -11.31 -7.64
C GLY A 477 22.71 -10.03 -6.95
N LEU A 478 22.68 -8.90 -7.66
CA LEU A 478 23.10 -7.60 -7.13
C LEU A 478 22.21 -7.12 -5.97
N VAL A 479 20.89 -7.33 -6.07
CA VAL A 479 19.97 -6.98 -4.98
C VAL A 479 20.23 -7.85 -3.75
N LEU A 480 20.42 -9.17 -3.93
CA LEU A 480 20.71 -10.08 -2.82
C LEU A 480 22.07 -9.80 -2.17
N GLU A 481 23.08 -9.41 -2.94
CA GLU A 481 24.39 -9.01 -2.43
C GLU A 481 24.30 -7.72 -1.60
N GLU A 482 23.60 -6.71 -2.11
CA GLU A 482 23.39 -5.44 -1.40
C GLU A 482 22.57 -5.68 -0.11
N LEU A 483 21.50 -6.48 -0.14
CA LEU A 483 20.74 -6.89 1.05
C LEU A 483 21.64 -7.58 2.08
N ARG A 484 22.48 -8.54 1.65
CA ARG A 484 23.42 -9.22 2.55
C ARG A 484 24.41 -8.23 3.17
N SER A 485 24.94 -7.30 2.40
CA SER A 485 25.87 -6.27 2.89
C SER A 485 25.24 -5.37 3.96
N ARG A 486 23.91 -5.22 3.92
CA ARG A 486 23.09 -4.45 4.88
C ARG A 486 22.60 -5.27 6.07
N GLY A 487 22.98 -6.55 6.19
CA GLY A 487 22.56 -7.39 7.30
C GLY A 487 21.12 -7.90 7.21
N TRP A 488 20.60 -8.09 5.99
CA TRP A 488 19.26 -8.63 5.76
C TRP A 488 19.02 -9.95 6.52
N ASP A 489 17.89 -10.02 7.21
CA ASP A 489 17.47 -11.13 8.07
C ASP A 489 16.80 -12.29 7.30
N GLY A 490 16.73 -12.18 5.97
CA GLY A 490 16.03 -13.13 5.09
C GLY A 490 14.51 -12.92 5.03
N LYS A 491 13.97 -11.89 5.70
CA LYS A 491 12.52 -11.68 5.85
C LYS A 491 12.07 -10.24 5.51
N THR A 492 12.88 -9.24 5.82
CA THR A 492 12.49 -7.82 5.78
C THR A 492 13.55 -6.99 5.04
N PRO A 493 13.28 -6.51 3.80
CA PRO A 493 12.07 -6.74 3.01
C PRO A 493 11.91 -8.20 2.58
N GLN A 494 10.69 -8.60 2.22
CA GLN A 494 10.45 -9.92 1.61
C GLN A 494 11.03 -9.94 0.20
N VAL A 495 11.65 -11.03 -0.23
CA VAL A 495 12.22 -11.16 -1.58
C VAL A 495 11.57 -12.33 -2.31
N GLN A 496 11.15 -12.10 -3.55
CA GLN A 496 10.63 -13.14 -4.43
C GLN A 496 11.23 -12.99 -5.83
N VAL A 497 11.63 -14.12 -6.43
CA VAL A 497 12.22 -14.18 -7.77
C VAL A 497 11.18 -14.72 -8.75
N PHE A 498 10.97 -14.00 -9.84
CA PHE A 498 10.10 -14.37 -10.94
C PHE A 498 10.96 -14.64 -12.18
N PRO A 499 11.07 -15.91 -12.62
CA PRO A 499 11.97 -16.27 -13.70
C PRO A 499 11.46 -15.78 -15.06
N GLY A 500 12.39 -15.62 -15.99
CA GLY A 500 12.11 -15.22 -17.37
C GLY A 500 12.87 -16.07 -18.38
N ILE A 501 12.41 -16.09 -19.63
CA ILE A 501 13.08 -16.82 -20.71
C ILE A 501 14.37 -16.09 -21.06
N THR A 502 15.52 -16.65 -20.68
CA THR A 502 16.82 -16.01 -20.94
C THR A 502 17.16 -15.96 -22.44
N ALA A 503 18.06 -15.05 -22.82
CA ALA A 503 18.43 -14.80 -24.21
C ALA A 503 18.90 -16.09 -24.94
N LEU A 504 19.61 -16.96 -24.23
CA LEU A 504 20.08 -18.25 -24.73
C LEU A 504 18.92 -19.13 -25.24
N GLN A 505 17.87 -19.32 -24.44
CA GLN A 505 16.70 -20.13 -24.82
C GLN A 505 15.89 -19.46 -25.92
N ALA A 506 15.71 -18.14 -25.83
CA ALA A 506 15.01 -17.37 -26.85
C ALA A 506 15.71 -17.50 -28.22
N ALA A 507 17.05 -17.38 -28.27
CA ALA A 507 17.83 -17.54 -29.48
C ALA A 507 17.78 -18.98 -30.01
N ALA A 508 17.90 -19.98 -29.13
CA ALA A 508 17.83 -21.39 -29.52
C ALA A 508 16.52 -21.74 -30.24
N SER A 509 15.39 -21.22 -29.76
CA SER A 509 14.07 -21.45 -30.39
C SER A 509 13.95 -20.89 -31.81
N ARG A 510 14.76 -19.88 -32.17
CA ARG A 510 14.80 -19.32 -33.52
C ARG A 510 15.66 -20.16 -34.48
N VAL A 511 16.60 -20.93 -33.93
CA VAL A 511 17.51 -21.80 -34.70
C VAL A 511 16.95 -23.22 -34.83
N GLY A 512 16.21 -23.70 -33.82
CA GLY A 512 15.68 -25.05 -33.74
C GLY A 512 15.93 -25.64 -32.35
N ALA A 513 16.83 -26.62 -32.25
CA ALA A 513 17.20 -27.26 -30.99
C ALA A 513 18.73 -27.31 -30.76
N PRO A 514 19.47 -26.17 -30.88
CA PRO A 514 20.93 -26.17 -30.74
C PRO A 514 21.42 -26.51 -29.31
N LEU A 515 20.53 -26.50 -28.32
CA LEU A 515 20.82 -26.78 -26.90
C LEU A 515 20.22 -28.12 -26.43
N MET A 516 19.95 -29.06 -27.36
CA MET A 516 19.30 -30.33 -27.03
C MET A 516 20.18 -31.25 -26.17
N HIS A 517 21.50 -31.14 -26.29
CA HIS A 517 22.47 -31.88 -25.49
C HIS A 517 23.10 -30.95 -24.44
N ASP A 518 23.96 -31.52 -23.59
CA ASP A 518 24.81 -30.79 -22.65
C ASP A 518 25.40 -29.53 -23.29
N PHE A 519 25.20 -28.41 -22.61
CA PHE A 519 25.72 -27.11 -22.99
C PHE A 519 26.28 -26.40 -21.76
N CYS A 520 27.13 -25.41 -22.01
CA CYS A 520 27.57 -24.44 -21.01
C CYS A 520 27.07 -23.07 -21.46
N ALA A 521 26.42 -22.35 -20.56
CA ALA A 521 25.83 -21.04 -20.82
C ALA A 521 26.82 -19.90 -20.61
#